data_AF-A0A1Z4RNE7-F1
#
_entry.id   AF-A0A1Z4RNE7-F1
#
_cell.length_a   1.000
_cell.length_b   1.000
_cell.length_c   1.000
_cell.angle_alpha   90.00
_cell.angle_beta   90.00
_cell.angle_gamma   90.00
#
_symmetry.space_group_name_H-M   'P 1'
#
loop_
_entity.id
_entity.type
_entity.pdbx_description
1 polymer ?
#
loop_
_entity_poly.entity_id
_entity_poly.type
_entity_poly.pdbx_seq_one_letter_code
_entity_poly.pdbx_strand_id
1 'polypeptide(L)'
;MRLTKLANWLSQGDLEKYKDLSQQAQQASAKLTKMELELEKLRSAYQQTQKELAQAKAQLQINQGFQIELGETQLQLKKVETEAARYKKELFELKKEFNLNQSQLNQLKKTRENQSWTQQLKTAIKVTDISKTLAKQNFALLWGFGISTPEVGLMITTGAILVKGWVLSKKAQAETIRVIYEEEILLETSVKHPRPFVMQQYPDIPTAKNSGFEFTMAIALLTTTTKLNLEAVLSDETIVPLCTLTLEPQSIDVVETSSYR
;
A
#
# COMPACT_ATOMS: atom_id res chain seq x y z
N MET A 1 -0.25 59.22 132.12
CA MET A 1 -0.44 57.77 131.86
C MET A 1 -1.90 57.48 131.59
N ARG A 2 -2.26 57.00 130.40
CA ARG A 2 -3.38 56.07 130.11
C ARG A 2 -3.47 55.84 128.59
N LEU A 3 -2.46 55.14 128.07
CA LEU A 3 -2.58 54.31 126.88
C LEU A 3 -3.32 53.05 127.31
N THR A 4 -4.61 52.91 126.99
CA THR A 4 -5.34 51.62 126.96
C THR A 4 -6.83 51.90 126.80
N LYS A 5 -7.32 52.10 125.57
CA LYS A 5 -8.76 51.97 125.25
C LYS A 5 -9.04 51.58 123.79
N LEU A 6 -8.14 50.80 123.18
CA LEU A 6 -8.37 50.19 121.85
C LEU A 6 -8.24 48.65 121.86
N ALA A 7 -8.21 48.01 123.03
CA ALA A 7 -7.98 46.57 123.14
C ALA A 7 -9.26 45.71 123.25
N ASN A 8 -10.45 46.24 122.95
CA ASN A 8 -11.70 45.54 123.29
C ASN A 8 -12.74 45.52 122.15
N TRP A 9 -12.29 45.28 120.92
CA TRP A 9 -13.17 45.14 119.75
C TRP A 9 -13.01 43.81 118.99
N LEU A 10 -12.30 42.85 119.58
CA LEU A 10 -12.22 41.48 119.07
C LEU A 10 -12.55 40.54 120.22
N SER A 11 -13.82 40.17 120.31
CA SER A 11 -14.28 39.08 121.16
C SER A 11 -13.61 37.77 120.71
N GLN A 12 -13.24 36.91 121.66
CA GLN A 12 -12.70 35.56 121.39
C GLN A 12 -13.57 34.75 120.42
N GLY A 13 -14.88 35.03 120.35
CA GLY A 13 -15.81 34.40 119.41
C GLY A 13 -15.76 34.94 117.97
N ASP A 14 -15.24 36.14 117.73
CA ASP A 14 -15.08 36.71 116.39
C ASP A 14 -13.79 36.21 115.72
N LEU A 15 -12.77 35.89 116.52
CA LEU A 15 -11.48 35.36 116.04
C LEU A 15 -11.59 33.89 115.58
N GLU A 16 -12.41 33.08 116.26
CA GLU A 16 -12.76 31.71 115.86
C GLU A 16 -13.59 31.69 114.58
N LYS A 17 -14.61 32.56 114.46
CA LYS A 17 -15.39 32.71 113.22
C LYS A 17 -14.52 33.13 112.04
N TYR A 18 -13.54 34.01 112.25
CA TYR A 18 -12.63 34.44 111.19
C TYR A 18 -11.68 33.32 110.74
N LYS A 19 -11.23 32.47 111.68
CA LYS A 19 -10.44 31.26 111.36
C LYS A 19 -11.27 30.25 110.56
N ASP A 20 -12.51 29.97 110.96
CA ASP A 20 -13.41 29.07 110.23
C ASP A 20 -13.71 29.58 108.82
N LEU A 21 -13.99 30.88 108.68
CA LEU A 21 -14.20 31.55 107.38
C LEU A 21 -12.93 31.47 106.51
N SER A 22 -11.75 31.70 107.07
CA SER A 22 -10.46 31.56 106.37
C SER A 22 -10.23 30.12 105.91
N GLN A 23 -10.55 29.14 106.76
CA GLN A 23 -10.34 27.72 106.46
C GLN A 23 -11.34 27.21 105.40
N GLN A 24 -12.59 27.67 105.46
CA GLN A 24 -13.59 27.44 104.39
C GLN A 24 -13.19 28.10 103.08
N ALA A 25 -12.68 29.33 103.11
CA ALA A 25 -12.18 30.03 101.92
C ALA A 25 -10.98 29.30 101.28
N GLN A 26 -10.05 28.79 102.10
CA GLN A 26 -8.92 27.97 101.64
C GLN A 26 -9.38 26.64 101.03
N GLN A 27 -10.36 25.96 101.63
CA GLN A 27 -10.93 24.73 101.07
C GLN A 27 -11.69 24.98 99.78
N ALA A 28 -12.43 26.08 99.68
CA ALA A 28 -13.12 26.49 98.46
C ALA A 28 -12.10 26.80 97.35
N SER A 29 -11.03 27.53 97.65
CA SER A 29 -9.90 27.80 96.74
C SER A 29 -9.23 26.51 96.24
N ALA A 30 -8.98 25.55 97.12
CA ALA A 30 -8.39 24.26 96.76
C ALA A 30 -9.32 23.41 95.86
N LYS A 31 -10.64 23.47 96.08
CA LYS A 31 -11.62 22.83 95.19
C LYS A 31 -11.69 23.51 93.83
N LEU A 32 -11.66 24.85 93.80
CA LEU A 32 -11.72 25.64 92.57
C LEU A 32 -10.51 25.37 91.68
N THR A 33 -9.31 25.39 92.26
CA THR A 33 -8.06 25.03 91.55
C THR A 33 -8.07 23.58 91.05
N LYS A 34 -8.62 22.63 91.83
CA LYS A 34 -8.80 21.25 91.36
C LYS A 34 -9.76 21.16 90.16
N MET A 35 -10.88 21.88 90.21
CA MET A 35 -11.84 21.95 89.11
C MET A 35 -11.25 22.60 87.86
N GLU A 36 -10.48 23.68 88.00
CA GLU A 36 -9.77 24.32 86.88
C GLU A 36 -8.78 23.33 86.22
N LEU A 37 -8.07 22.56 87.01
CA LEU A 37 -7.12 21.56 86.53
C LEU A 37 -7.83 20.38 85.83
N GLU A 38 -9.00 19.97 86.30
CA GLU A 38 -9.86 18.99 85.62
C GLU A 38 -10.41 19.56 84.30
N LEU A 39 -10.85 20.83 84.29
CA LEU A 39 -11.32 21.51 83.08
C LEU A 39 -10.23 21.62 82.02
N GLU A 40 -9.00 21.96 82.41
CA GLU A 40 -7.88 22.07 81.49
C GLU A 40 -7.51 20.70 80.91
N LYS A 41 -7.52 19.64 81.74
CA LYS A 41 -7.36 18.26 81.27
C LYS A 41 -8.45 17.88 80.26
N LEU A 42 -9.71 18.17 80.57
CA LEU A 42 -10.84 17.89 79.68
C LEU A 42 -10.71 18.65 78.35
N ARG A 43 -10.28 19.91 78.41
CA ARG A 43 -10.06 20.74 77.22
C ARG A 43 -8.93 20.19 76.35
N SER A 44 -7.82 19.76 76.97
CA SER A 44 -6.71 19.14 76.23
C SER A 44 -7.12 17.81 75.58
N ALA A 45 -7.88 16.98 76.27
CA ALA A 45 -8.40 15.72 75.74
C ALA A 45 -9.41 15.98 74.59
N TYR A 46 -10.27 16.99 74.74
CA TYR A 46 -11.18 17.42 73.67
C TYR A 46 -10.43 17.91 72.43
N GLN A 47 -9.37 18.71 72.60
CA GLN A 47 -8.54 19.13 71.46
C GLN A 47 -7.83 17.96 70.78
N GLN A 48 -7.33 17.00 71.56
CA GLN A 48 -6.68 15.81 71.03
C GLN A 48 -7.64 14.93 70.24
N THR A 49 -8.82 14.66 70.79
CA THR A 49 -9.88 13.91 70.08
C THR A 49 -10.36 14.63 68.82
N GLN A 50 -10.42 15.96 68.79
CA GLN A 50 -10.72 16.71 67.57
C GLN A 50 -9.65 16.53 66.50
N LYS A 51 -8.36 16.51 66.88
CA LYS A 51 -7.26 16.24 65.94
C LYS A 51 -7.34 14.82 65.37
N GLU A 52 -7.60 13.83 66.22
CA GLU A 52 -7.75 12.43 65.81
C GLU A 52 -8.95 12.25 64.87
N LEU A 53 -10.09 12.91 65.16
CA LEU A 53 -11.25 12.90 64.29
C LEU A 53 -10.94 13.54 62.92
N ALA A 54 -10.20 14.65 62.89
CA ALA A 54 -9.78 15.29 61.64
C ALA A 54 -8.87 14.37 60.82
N GLN A 55 -7.91 13.70 61.45
CA GLN A 55 -7.03 12.72 60.81
C GLN A 55 -7.82 11.52 60.26
N ALA A 56 -8.75 10.97 61.05
CA ALA A 56 -9.58 9.85 60.62
C ALA A 56 -10.47 10.23 59.43
N LYS A 57 -11.04 11.45 59.42
CA LYS A 57 -11.82 11.96 58.28
C LYS A 57 -10.95 12.10 57.02
N ALA A 58 -9.74 12.64 57.14
CA ALA A 58 -8.82 12.75 56.02
C ALA A 58 -8.43 11.36 55.46
N GLN A 59 -8.13 10.40 56.34
CA GLN A 59 -7.83 9.02 55.95
C GLN A 59 -9.01 8.38 55.20
N LEU A 60 -10.24 8.60 55.68
CA LEU A 60 -11.45 8.08 55.05
C LEU A 60 -11.66 8.68 53.66
N GLN A 61 -11.45 9.98 53.51
CA GLN A 61 -11.54 10.65 52.21
C GLN A 61 -10.49 10.13 51.21
N ILE A 62 -9.26 9.90 51.66
CA ILE A 62 -8.19 9.28 50.86
C ILE A 62 -8.63 7.88 50.41
N ASN A 63 -9.14 7.06 51.33
CA ASN A 63 -9.59 5.70 51.01
C ASN A 63 -10.76 5.70 50.01
N GLN A 64 -11.69 6.65 50.13
CA GLN A 64 -12.77 6.82 49.16
C GLN A 64 -12.24 7.20 47.77
N GLY A 65 -11.25 8.10 47.70
CA GLY A 65 -10.58 8.46 46.45
C GLY A 65 -9.96 7.24 45.77
N PHE A 66 -9.24 6.41 46.52
CA PHE A 66 -8.66 5.17 45.98
C PHE A 66 -9.72 4.20 45.45
N GLN A 67 -10.87 4.06 46.11
CA GLN A 67 -11.94 3.18 45.62
C GLN A 67 -12.52 3.64 44.28
N ILE A 68 -12.65 4.96 44.09
CA ILE A 68 -13.11 5.54 42.83
C ILE A 68 -12.10 5.25 41.71
N GLU A 69 -10.82 5.56 41.95
CA GLU A 69 -9.75 5.34 40.97
C GLU A 69 -9.61 3.86 40.57
N LEU A 70 -9.77 2.95 41.54
CA LEU A 70 -9.76 1.50 41.31
C LEU A 70 -10.95 1.07 40.44
N GLY A 71 -12.14 1.62 40.69
CA GLY A 71 -13.32 1.39 39.86
C GLY A 71 -13.19 1.91 38.44
N GLU A 72 -12.64 3.11 38.26
CA GLU A 72 -12.37 3.70 36.94
C GLU A 72 -11.34 2.87 36.16
N THR A 73 -10.28 2.43 36.84
CA THR A 73 -9.24 1.58 36.24
C THR A 73 -9.82 0.23 35.81
N GLN A 74 -10.67 -0.39 36.63
CA GLN A 74 -11.36 -1.64 36.26
C GLN A 74 -12.27 -1.44 35.04
N LEU A 75 -12.96 -0.30 34.94
CA LEU A 75 -13.80 0.03 33.79
C LEU A 75 -12.95 0.19 32.52
N GLN A 76 -11.81 0.88 32.62
CA GLN A 76 -10.87 1.03 31.50
C GLN A 76 -10.29 -0.32 31.06
N LEU A 77 -9.86 -1.16 32.01
CA LEU A 77 -9.35 -2.50 31.73
C LEU A 77 -10.38 -3.32 30.95
N LYS A 78 -11.64 -3.33 31.41
CA LYS A 78 -12.73 -4.04 30.74
C LYS A 78 -12.96 -3.54 29.30
N LYS A 79 -12.87 -2.23 29.06
CA LYS A 79 -12.95 -1.66 27.70
C LYS A 79 -11.81 -2.16 26.82
N VAL A 80 -10.57 -2.08 27.31
CA VAL A 80 -9.39 -2.54 26.58
C VAL A 80 -9.48 -4.05 26.28
N GLU A 81 -9.94 -4.86 27.22
CA GLU A 81 -10.15 -6.29 27.01
C GLU A 81 -11.18 -6.56 25.90
N THR A 82 -12.29 -5.82 25.88
CA THR A 82 -13.29 -5.96 24.81
C THR A 82 -12.75 -5.53 23.44
N GLU A 83 -11.94 -4.48 23.38
CA GLU A 83 -11.28 -4.04 22.15
C GLU A 83 -10.24 -5.05 21.67
N ALA A 84 -9.42 -5.58 22.57
CA ALA A 84 -8.46 -6.63 22.25
C ALA A 84 -9.14 -7.90 21.73
N ALA A 85 -10.27 -8.30 22.33
CA ALA A 85 -11.06 -9.44 21.86
C ALA A 85 -11.64 -9.18 20.45
N ARG A 86 -12.09 -7.96 20.18
CA ARG A 86 -12.56 -7.54 18.85
C ARG A 86 -11.44 -7.62 17.82
N TYR A 87 -10.28 -7.02 18.08
CA TYR A 87 -9.14 -7.06 17.14
C TYR A 87 -8.66 -8.49 16.88
N LYS A 88 -8.66 -9.34 17.91
CA LYS A 88 -8.32 -10.76 17.74
C LYS A 88 -9.27 -11.47 16.77
N LYS A 89 -10.57 -11.15 16.82
CA LYS A 89 -11.56 -11.69 15.88
C LYS A 89 -11.35 -11.17 14.46
N GLU A 90 -11.10 -9.88 14.30
CA GLU A 90 -10.81 -9.27 12.99
C GLU A 90 -9.54 -9.86 12.35
N LEU A 91 -8.47 -10.08 13.12
CA LEU A 91 -7.25 -10.74 12.65
C LEU A 91 -7.49 -12.19 12.22
N PHE A 92 -8.37 -12.90 12.92
CA PHE A 92 -8.71 -14.28 12.56
C PHE A 92 -9.43 -14.35 11.21
N GLU A 93 -10.41 -13.47 10.97
CA GLU A 93 -11.11 -13.40 9.68
C GLU A 93 -10.17 -12.97 8.56
N LEU A 94 -9.33 -11.96 8.78
CA LEU A 94 -8.36 -11.52 7.79
C LEU A 94 -7.37 -12.64 7.40
N LYS A 95 -6.91 -13.42 8.38
CA LYS A 95 -6.04 -14.58 8.14
C LYS A 95 -6.76 -15.65 7.31
N LYS A 96 -8.05 -15.88 7.56
CA LYS A 96 -8.86 -16.83 6.81
C LYS A 96 -9.03 -16.40 5.35
N GLU A 97 -9.32 -15.12 5.12
CA GLU A 97 -9.40 -14.55 3.76
C GLU A 97 -8.06 -14.64 3.03
N PHE A 98 -6.96 -14.30 3.70
CA PHE A 98 -5.62 -14.40 3.13
C PHE A 98 -5.29 -15.84 2.71
N ASN A 99 -5.58 -16.82 3.56
CA ASN A 99 -5.36 -18.23 3.25
C ASN A 99 -6.22 -18.70 2.07
N LEU A 100 -7.47 -18.24 1.97
CA LEU A 100 -8.34 -18.53 0.84
C LEU A 100 -7.76 -17.97 -0.46
N ASN A 101 -7.36 -16.69 -0.45
CA ASN A 101 -6.75 -16.04 -1.60
C ASN A 101 -5.44 -16.71 -2.01
N GLN A 102 -4.60 -17.12 -1.05
CA GLN A 102 -3.38 -17.88 -1.34
C GLN A 102 -3.69 -19.25 -1.96
N SER A 103 -4.70 -19.96 -1.46
CA SER A 103 -5.12 -21.22 -2.05
C SER A 103 -5.61 -21.03 -3.50
N GLN A 104 -6.42 -19.99 -3.75
CA GLN A 104 -6.87 -19.64 -5.09
C GLN A 104 -5.71 -19.28 -6.02
N LEU A 105 -4.76 -18.46 -5.56
CA LEU A 105 -3.56 -18.13 -6.32
C LEU A 105 -2.72 -19.38 -6.64
N ASN A 106 -2.57 -20.30 -5.70
CA ASN A 106 -1.84 -21.54 -5.92
C ASN A 106 -2.58 -22.47 -6.89
N GLN A 107 -3.91 -22.53 -6.84
CA GLN A 107 -4.70 -23.25 -7.84
C GLN A 107 -4.57 -22.61 -9.21
N LEU A 108 -4.67 -21.28 -9.32
CA LEU A 108 -4.46 -20.55 -10.57
C LEU A 108 -3.05 -20.75 -11.12
N LYS A 109 -2.02 -20.76 -10.27
CA LYS A 109 -0.64 -21.09 -10.65
C LYS A 109 -0.52 -22.51 -11.18
N LYS A 110 -1.11 -23.50 -10.50
CA LYS A 110 -1.11 -24.90 -10.99
C LYS A 110 -1.87 -25.06 -12.31
N THR A 111 -3.02 -24.40 -12.47
CA THR A 111 -3.76 -24.37 -13.73
C THR A 111 -2.97 -23.66 -14.82
N ARG A 112 -2.26 -22.58 -14.49
CA ARG A 112 -1.38 -21.84 -15.41
C ARG A 112 -0.14 -22.66 -15.77
N GLU A 113 0.50 -23.36 -14.83
CA GLU A 113 1.64 -24.25 -15.08
C GLU A 113 1.23 -25.49 -15.90
N ASN A 114 0.02 -26.02 -15.70
CA ASN A 114 -0.53 -27.09 -16.55
C ASN A 114 -0.96 -26.59 -17.95
N GLN A 115 -1.18 -25.29 -18.13
CA GLN A 115 -1.41 -24.69 -19.44
C GLN A 115 -0.10 -24.20 -20.06
N SER A 116 0.83 -25.09 -20.43
CA SER A 116 1.65 -25.00 -21.67
C SER A 116 2.25 -23.64 -22.18
N TRP A 117 2.31 -22.54 -21.42
CA TRP A 117 2.85 -21.25 -21.91
C TRP A 117 4.36 -21.37 -22.18
N THR A 118 5.04 -22.26 -21.44
CA THR A 118 6.46 -22.59 -21.63
C THR A 118 6.73 -23.50 -22.83
N GLN A 119 5.71 -24.17 -23.37
CA GLN A 119 5.80 -24.90 -24.64
C GLN A 119 5.41 -23.99 -25.82
N GLN A 120 4.44 -23.07 -25.65
CA GLN A 120 4.09 -22.08 -26.68
C GLN A 120 5.22 -21.08 -26.96
N LEU A 121 6.00 -20.68 -25.95
CA LEU A 121 7.20 -19.85 -26.15
C LEU A 121 8.39 -20.62 -26.79
N LYS A 122 8.23 -21.92 -27.04
CA LYS A 122 9.20 -22.78 -27.74
C LYS A 122 8.70 -23.19 -29.14
N THR A 123 7.75 -22.49 -29.73
CA THR A 123 7.41 -22.72 -31.13
C THR A 123 8.21 -21.74 -31.98
N ALA A 124 9.24 -22.24 -32.65
CA ALA A 124 9.96 -21.42 -33.62
C ALA A 124 9.05 -21.22 -34.83
N ILE A 125 9.03 -20.01 -35.40
CA ILE A 125 8.18 -19.71 -36.56
C ILE A 125 9.07 -19.64 -37.79
N LYS A 126 8.73 -20.43 -38.80
CA LYS A 126 9.41 -20.44 -40.09
C LYS A 126 8.68 -19.54 -41.07
N VAL A 127 9.42 -18.71 -41.78
CA VAL A 127 8.90 -18.01 -42.97
C VAL A 127 8.93 -18.99 -44.14
N THR A 128 7.78 -19.52 -44.54
CA THR A 128 7.71 -20.58 -45.56
C THR A 128 7.59 -20.03 -46.97
N ASP A 129 6.96 -18.87 -47.12
CA ASP A 129 6.79 -18.24 -48.42
C ASP A 129 6.68 -16.70 -48.31
N ILE A 130 7.16 -16.02 -49.35
CA ILE A 130 6.99 -14.57 -49.55
C ILE A 130 6.46 -14.38 -50.97
N SER A 131 5.14 -14.47 -51.11
CA SER A 131 4.48 -14.33 -52.41
C SER A 131 4.32 -12.85 -52.77
N LYS A 132 5.01 -12.40 -53.81
CA LYS A 132 4.86 -11.03 -54.33
C LYS A 132 3.55 -10.95 -55.13
N THR A 133 2.59 -10.18 -54.62
CA THR A 133 1.20 -10.14 -55.11
C THR A 133 0.93 -9.00 -56.09
N LEU A 134 1.96 -8.37 -56.64
CA LEU A 134 1.80 -7.27 -57.58
C LEU A 134 1.10 -7.73 -58.86
N ALA A 135 -0.22 -7.53 -58.91
CA ALA A 135 -1.05 -7.86 -60.06
C ALA A 135 -0.62 -7.04 -61.29
N LYS A 136 -0.78 -7.61 -62.49
CA LYS A 136 -0.34 -6.98 -63.75
C LYS A 136 -0.90 -5.56 -63.94
N GLN A 137 -2.10 -5.30 -63.45
CA GLN A 137 -2.75 -3.99 -63.45
C GLN A 137 -2.05 -2.91 -62.59
N ASN A 138 -1.27 -3.32 -61.58
CA ASN A 138 -0.59 -2.42 -60.64
C ASN A 138 0.85 -2.06 -61.06
N PHE A 139 1.39 -2.64 -62.15
CA PHE A 139 2.69 -2.24 -62.71
C PHE A 139 2.71 -0.77 -63.20
N ALA A 140 1.54 -0.21 -63.49
CA ALA A 140 1.40 1.20 -63.81
C ALA A 140 1.53 2.11 -62.57
N LEU A 141 1.39 1.56 -61.36
CA LEU A 141 1.39 2.30 -60.10
C LEU A 141 2.76 2.32 -59.42
N LEU A 142 3.55 1.24 -59.58
CA LEU A 142 4.86 1.11 -58.96
C LEU A 142 6.00 1.06 -59.98
N TRP A 143 7.13 1.66 -59.64
CA TRP A 143 8.42 1.37 -60.25
C TRP A 143 8.97 0.03 -59.76
N GLY A 144 8.74 -0.28 -58.48
CA GLY A 144 9.10 -1.55 -57.89
C GLY A 144 8.95 -1.54 -56.38
N PHE A 145 9.14 -2.71 -55.77
CA PHE A 145 9.26 -2.86 -54.34
C PHE A 145 10.16 -4.07 -54.04
N GLY A 146 10.71 -4.13 -52.84
CA GLY A 146 11.52 -5.25 -52.39
C GLY A 146 11.38 -5.48 -50.89
N ILE A 147 11.39 -6.75 -50.50
CA ILE A 147 11.53 -7.19 -49.11
C ILE A 147 12.99 -7.62 -48.94
N SER A 148 13.68 -6.99 -48.01
CA SER A 148 15.06 -7.32 -47.62
C SER A 148 15.10 -8.30 -46.46
N THR A 149 14.11 -8.25 -45.57
CA THR A 149 13.96 -9.16 -44.42
C THR A 149 12.47 -9.23 -44.10
N PRO A 150 11.91 -10.40 -43.73
CA PRO A 150 12.57 -11.71 -43.64
C PRO A 150 12.93 -12.31 -45.01
N GLU A 151 13.76 -13.35 -44.99
CA GLU A 151 13.99 -14.23 -46.14
C GLU A 151 13.20 -15.54 -45.97
N VAL A 152 12.86 -16.18 -47.10
CA VAL A 152 12.22 -17.51 -47.08
C VAL A 152 13.17 -18.51 -46.42
N GLY A 153 12.64 -19.30 -45.50
CA GLY A 153 13.39 -20.26 -44.69
C GLY A 153 13.90 -19.71 -43.36
N LEU A 154 13.77 -18.41 -43.09
CA LEU A 154 14.17 -17.82 -41.81
C LEU A 154 13.39 -18.45 -40.64
N MET A 155 14.12 -18.89 -39.62
CA MET A 155 13.58 -19.40 -38.36
C MET A 155 13.61 -18.30 -37.30
N ILE A 156 12.44 -18.00 -36.72
CA ILE A 156 12.26 -16.94 -35.75
C ILE A 156 11.98 -17.58 -34.38
N THR A 157 12.89 -17.38 -33.45
CA THR A 157 12.81 -17.92 -32.07
C THR A 157 12.57 -16.86 -31.01
N THR A 158 12.69 -15.58 -31.38
CA THR A 158 12.55 -14.42 -30.48
C THR A 158 11.09 -14.02 -30.23
N GLY A 159 10.13 -14.64 -30.92
CA GLY A 159 8.72 -14.31 -30.83
C GLY A 159 8.32 -13.03 -31.58
N ALA A 160 9.23 -12.40 -32.31
CA ALA A 160 8.95 -11.21 -33.13
C ALA A 160 9.68 -11.27 -34.47
N ILE A 161 9.02 -10.80 -35.52
CA ILE A 161 9.58 -10.70 -36.87
C ILE A 161 9.97 -9.27 -37.19
N LEU A 162 11.19 -9.11 -37.72
CA LEU A 162 11.66 -7.85 -38.28
C LEU A 162 11.39 -7.86 -39.78
N VAL A 163 10.64 -6.88 -40.26
CA VAL A 163 10.34 -6.73 -41.67
C VAL A 163 10.96 -5.42 -42.17
N LYS A 164 11.77 -5.54 -43.21
CA LYS A 164 12.48 -4.44 -43.86
C LYS A 164 12.28 -4.53 -45.36
N GLY A 165 12.02 -3.40 -45.98
CA GLY A 165 11.90 -3.34 -47.42
C GLY A 165 11.97 -1.92 -47.96
N TRP A 166 11.59 -1.79 -49.21
CA TRP A 166 11.43 -0.54 -49.93
C TRP A 166 10.28 -0.63 -50.91
N VAL A 167 9.66 0.51 -51.20
CA VAL A 167 8.59 0.64 -52.19
C VAL A 167 8.77 1.96 -52.95
N LEU A 168 8.68 1.89 -54.27
CA LEU A 168 8.77 3.04 -55.16
C LEU A 168 7.55 3.10 -56.06
N SER A 169 6.81 4.18 -55.94
CA SER A 169 5.57 4.45 -56.66
C SER A 169 5.79 5.48 -57.78
N LYS A 170 4.95 5.41 -58.82
CA LYS A 170 5.03 6.23 -60.04
C LYS A 170 4.18 7.51 -59.96
N LYS A 171 2.94 7.38 -59.48
CA LYS A 171 1.91 8.44 -59.56
C LYS A 171 1.85 9.32 -58.32
N ALA A 172 1.82 8.70 -57.15
CA ALA A 172 1.72 9.33 -55.84
C ALA A 172 2.76 8.69 -54.93
N GLN A 173 3.33 9.43 -53.97
CA GLN A 173 4.40 8.91 -53.10
C GLN A 173 3.85 7.83 -52.17
N ALA A 174 4.56 6.72 -51.99
CA ALA A 174 4.24 5.76 -50.95
C ALA A 174 4.57 6.37 -49.58
N GLU A 175 3.57 6.46 -48.70
CA GLU A 175 3.73 7.10 -47.37
C GLU A 175 3.68 6.08 -46.24
N THR A 176 2.86 5.05 -46.39
CA THR A 176 2.58 4.09 -45.32
C THR A 176 2.58 2.65 -45.84
N ILE A 177 3.10 1.72 -45.05
CA ILE A 177 2.90 0.28 -45.22
C ILE A 177 1.89 -0.18 -44.17
N ARG A 178 0.87 -0.91 -44.62
CA ARG A 178 -0.10 -1.63 -43.79
C ARG A 178 0.24 -3.11 -43.76
N VAL A 179 0.08 -3.71 -42.59
CA VAL A 179 0.10 -5.16 -42.42
C VAL A 179 -1.30 -5.62 -42.06
N ILE A 180 -1.83 -6.54 -42.85
CA ILE A 180 -3.21 -7.00 -42.76
C ILE A 180 -3.22 -8.50 -42.42
N TYR A 181 -4.06 -8.88 -41.46
CA TYR A 181 -4.36 -10.25 -41.09
C TYR A 181 -5.87 -10.44 -41.05
N GLU A 182 -6.39 -11.44 -41.77
CA GLU A 182 -7.85 -11.74 -41.80
C GLU A 182 -8.73 -10.49 -41.98
N GLU A 183 -8.31 -9.56 -42.86
CA GLU A 183 -9.00 -8.28 -43.18
C GLU A 183 -8.82 -7.15 -42.16
N GLU A 184 -8.16 -7.39 -41.01
CA GLU A 184 -7.84 -6.35 -40.03
C GLU A 184 -6.44 -5.76 -40.24
N ILE A 185 -6.31 -4.44 -40.08
CA ILE A 185 -5.02 -3.75 -40.08
C ILE A 185 -4.36 -3.96 -38.73
N LEU A 186 -3.30 -4.77 -38.68
CA LEU A 186 -2.53 -5.05 -37.47
C LEU A 186 -1.53 -3.93 -37.13
N LEU A 187 -0.95 -3.31 -38.17
CA LEU A 187 0.10 -2.33 -38.02
C LEU A 187 0.19 -1.42 -39.24
N GLU A 188 0.48 -0.15 -38.98
CA GLU A 188 0.88 0.84 -39.99
C GLU A 188 2.28 1.37 -39.68
N THR A 189 3.12 1.54 -40.70
CA THR A 189 4.45 2.15 -40.56
C THR A 189 4.78 3.08 -41.72
N SER A 190 5.58 4.11 -41.47
CA SER A 190 5.91 5.11 -42.49
C SER A 190 7.02 4.65 -43.45
N VAL A 191 6.89 5.03 -44.72
CA VAL A 191 7.89 4.85 -45.78
C VAL A 191 8.78 6.11 -45.85
N LYS A 192 9.74 6.19 -44.94
CA LYS A 192 10.67 7.33 -44.83
C LYS A 192 12.12 6.91 -44.55
N HIS A 193 12.41 5.60 -44.54
CA HIS A 193 13.72 5.09 -44.17
C HIS A 193 14.70 5.24 -45.34
N PRO A 194 15.93 5.75 -45.09
CA PRO A 194 16.92 5.91 -46.15
C PRO A 194 17.33 4.58 -46.80
N ARG A 195 17.36 4.55 -48.14
CA ARG A 195 17.81 3.42 -48.96
C ARG A 195 18.80 3.90 -50.03
N PRO A 196 20.08 4.13 -49.67
CA PRO A 196 21.09 4.63 -50.62
C PRO A 196 21.26 3.76 -51.87
N PHE A 197 21.15 2.43 -51.74
CA PHE A 197 21.23 1.50 -52.88
C PHE A 197 20.06 1.69 -53.86
N VAL A 198 18.85 1.93 -53.35
CA VAL A 198 17.66 2.17 -54.19
C VAL A 198 17.80 3.50 -54.95
N MET A 199 18.34 4.53 -54.30
CA MET A 199 18.70 5.79 -54.97
C MET A 199 19.75 5.61 -56.06
N GLN A 200 20.76 4.77 -55.86
CA GLN A 200 21.77 4.48 -56.90
C GLN A 200 21.15 3.76 -58.11
N GLN A 201 20.20 2.85 -57.88
CA GLN A 201 19.50 2.14 -58.94
C GLN A 201 18.45 3.01 -59.66
N TYR A 202 17.88 3.99 -58.95
CA TYR A 202 16.85 4.90 -59.45
C TYR A 202 17.20 6.37 -59.13
N PRO A 203 18.27 6.92 -59.75
CA PRO A 203 18.77 8.27 -59.41
C PRO A 203 17.79 9.38 -59.79
N ASP A 204 16.99 9.16 -60.83
CA ASP A 204 16.04 10.15 -61.37
C ASP A 204 14.74 10.25 -60.55
N ILE A 205 14.58 9.42 -59.50
CA ILE A 205 13.40 9.39 -58.65
C ILE A 205 13.74 10.03 -57.30
N PRO A 206 13.28 11.26 -57.01
CA PRO A 206 13.62 11.95 -55.76
C PRO A 206 13.24 11.18 -54.49
N THR A 207 12.14 10.43 -54.54
CA THR A 207 11.65 9.62 -53.41
C THR A 207 12.46 8.34 -53.19
N ALA A 208 13.32 7.93 -54.13
CA ALA A 208 14.12 6.71 -54.01
C ALA A 208 15.04 6.71 -52.79
N LYS A 209 15.56 7.88 -52.40
CA LYS A 209 16.41 8.03 -51.22
C LYS A 209 15.73 7.58 -49.93
N ASN A 210 14.43 7.84 -49.77
CA ASN A 210 13.67 7.58 -48.53
C ASN A 210 12.54 6.56 -48.75
N SER A 211 12.72 5.67 -49.72
CA SER A 211 11.73 4.66 -50.13
C SER A 211 11.59 3.47 -49.17
N GLY A 212 12.36 3.45 -48.07
CA GLY A 212 12.43 2.32 -47.16
C GLY A 212 11.34 2.32 -46.10
N PHE A 213 10.99 1.11 -45.67
CA PHE A 213 10.21 0.86 -44.47
C PHE A 213 10.90 -0.20 -43.60
N GLU A 214 10.61 -0.12 -42.31
CA GLU A 214 11.10 -1.03 -41.29
C GLU A 214 10.10 -1.08 -40.14
N PHE A 215 9.78 -2.28 -39.67
CA PHE A 215 8.96 -2.49 -38.49
C PHE A 215 9.24 -3.85 -37.85
N THR A 216 8.93 -3.96 -36.56
CA THR A 216 8.97 -5.22 -35.82
C THR A 216 7.55 -5.57 -35.36
N MET A 217 7.16 -6.83 -35.50
CA MET A 217 5.83 -7.30 -35.10
C MET A 217 5.94 -8.56 -34.25
N ALA A 218 5.17 -8.63 -33.16
CA ALA A 218 5.08 -9.83 -32.34
C ALA A 218 4.32 -10.94 -33.10
N ILE A 219 4.91 -12.13 -33.14
CA ILE A 219 4.34 -13.33 -33.77
C ILE A 219 4.31 -14.54 -32.83
N ALA A 220 4.72 -14.38 -31.57
CA ALA A 220 4.85 -15.48 -30.58
C ALA A 220 3.55 -16.26 -30.29
N LEU A 221 2.38 -15.74 -30.68
CA LEU A 221 1.08 -16.34 -30.42
C LEU A 221 0.49 -17.08 -31.62
N LEU A 222 1.22 -17.16 -32.74
CA LEU A 222 0.75 -17.89 -33.92
C LEU A 222 0.77 -19.39 -33.64
N THR A 223 -0.42 -20.00 -33.58
CA THR A 223 -0.61 -21.44 -33.34
C THR A 223 -0.90 -22.23 -34.61
N THR A 224 -1.18 -21.54 -35.72
CA THR A 224 -1.49 -22.11 -37.03
C THR A 224 -0.71 -21.38 -38.12
N THR A 225 -0.74 -21.92 -39.34
CA THR A 225 -0.22 -21.22 -40.53
C THR A 225 -0.94 -19.90 -40.72
N THR A 226 -0.19 -18.81 -40.74
CA THR A 226 -0.71 -17.45 -40.80
C THR A 226 -0.19 -16.72 -42.02
N LYS A 227 -1.08 -16.03 -42.73
CA LYS A 227 -0.75 -15.19 -43.88
C LYS A 227 -0.87 -13.72 -43.48
N LEU A 228 0.22 -12.96 -43.63
CA LEU A 228 0.26 -11.52 -43.41
C LEU A 228 0.38 -10.82 -44.75
N ASN A 229 -0.60 -9.98 -45.09
CA ASN A 229 -0.57 -9.20 -46.33
C ASN A 229 0.06 -7.84 -46.06
N LEU A 230 0.99 -7.43 -46.92
CA LEU A 230 1.62 -6.12 -46.88
C LEU A 230 1.08 -5.29 -48.05
N GLU A 231 0.62 -4.09 -47.74
CA GLU A 231 0.09 -3.14 -48.71
C GLU A 231 0.73 -1.77 -48.52
N ALA A 232 1.00 -1.06 -49.61
CA ALA A 232 1.41 0.34 -49.57
C ALA A 232 0.20 1.25 -49.74
N VAL A 233 0.11 2.29 -48.91
CA VAL A 233 -0.83 3.39 -49.07
C VAL A 233 -0.05 4.57 -49.63
N LEU A 234 -0.48 5.04 -50.79
CA LEU A 234 0.09 6.22 -51.44
C LEU A 234 -0.51 7.51 -50.86
N SER A 235 0.13 8.65 -51.13
CA SER A 235 -0.30 9.97 -50.66
C SER A 235 -1.67 10.41 -51.21
N ASP A 236 -2.16 9.76 -52.27
CA ASP A 236 -3.51 9.94 -52.82
C ASP A 236 -4.52 8.91 -52.30
N GLU A 237 -4.17 8.22 -51.21
CA GLU A 237 -4.94 7.15 -50.56
C GLU A 237 -5.10 5.87 -51.41
N THR A 238 -4.47 5.79 -52.59
CA THR A 238 -4.46 4.56 -53.38
C THR A 238 -3.75 3.45 -52.61
N ILE A 239 -4.42 2.30 -52.49
CA ILE A 239 -3.87 1.10 -51.85
C ILE A 239 -3.27 0.18 -52.91
N VAL A 240 -2.03 -0.25 -52.69
CA VAL A 240 -1.30 -1.15 -53.58
C VAL A 240 -0.81 -2.38 -52.82
N PRO A 241 -1.38 -3.57 -53.08
CA PRO A 241 -0.87 -4.82 -52.53
C PRO A 241 0.55 -5.11 -52.97
N LEU A 242 1.43 -5.47 -52.03
CA LEU A 242 2.84 -5.74 -52.27
C LEU A 242 3.14 -7.24 -52.23
N CYS A 243 2.95 -7.87 -51.07
CA CYS A 243 3.24 -9.28 -50.88
C CYS A 243 2.47 -9.91 -49.72
N THR A 244 2.43 -11.22 -49.70
CA THR A 244 1.92 -12.04 -48.58
C THR A 244 3.07 -12.83 -47.98
N LEU A 245 3.29 -12.66 -46.68
CA LEU A 245 4.21 -13.48 -45.88
C LEU A 245 3.43 -14.67 -45.31
N THR A 246 3.90 -15.89 -45.58
CA THR A 246 3.34 -17.10 -44.96
C THR A 246 4.26 -17.54 -43.82
N LEU A 247 3.70 -17.58 -42.62
CA LEU A 247 4.37 -17.93 -41.37
C LEU A 247 3.81 -19.25 -40.87
N GLU A 248 4.68 -20.21 -40.60
CA GLU A 248 4.29 -21.52 -40.08
C GLU A 248 4.96 -21.80 -38.73
N PRO A 249 4.19 -22.14 -37.69
CA PRO A 249 4.75 -22.63 -36.44
C PRO A 249 5.42 -23.98 -36.66
N GLN A 250 6.66 -24.12 -36.18
CA GLN A 250 7.45 -25.34 -36.28
C GLN A 250 7.85 -25.82 -34.87
N SER A 251 7.58 -27.09 -34.59
CA SER A 251 8.09 -27.75 -33.37
C SER A 251 9.62 -27.78 -33.41
N ILE A 252 10.26 -27.34 -32.32
CA ILE A 252 11.73 -27.21 -32.23
C ILE A 252 12.48 -28.56 -32.28
N ASP A 253 11.79 -29.70 -32.29
CA ASP A 253 12.39 -31.06 -32.27
C ASP A 253 13.19 -31.46 -33.53
N VAL A 254 13.38 -30.60 -34.54
CA VAL A 254 13.97 -31.00 -35.85
C VAL A 254 15.30 -30.30 -36.19
N VAL A 255 15.86 -29.43 -35.36
CA VAL A 255 17.08 -28.67 -35.73
C VAL A 255 18.39 -29.35 -35.32
N GLU A 256 18.37 -30.41 -34.50
CA GLU A 256 19.62 -31.03 -33.99
C GLU A 256 20.30 -32.07 -34.91
N THR A 257 19.79 -32.38 -36.11
CA THR A 257 20.36 -33.46 -36.95
C THR A 257 21.02 -33.05 -38.27
N SER A 258 21.35 -31.77 -38.48
CA SER A 258 22.00 -31.33 -39.73
C SER A 258 23.34 -30.60 -39.53
N SER A 259 24.09 -30.95 -38.49
CA SER A 259 25.55 -30.79 -38.49
C SER A 259 26.17 -32.18 -38.30
N TYR A 260 27.15 -32.52 -39.14
CA TYR A 260 27.81 -33.83 -39.31
C TYR A 260 27.22 -34.75 -40.38
N ARG A 261 27.31 -34.33 -41.65
CA ARG A 261 27.92 -35.15 -42.70
C ARG A 261 28.73 -34.28 -43.63
#